data_AF-A0A1H0RR35-F1
#
_entry.id   AF-A0A1H0RR35-F1
#
_cell.length_a   1.000
_cell.length_b   1.000
_cell.length_c   1.000
_cell.angle_alpha   90.00
_cell.angle_beta   90.00
_cell.angle_gamma   90.00
#
_symmetry.space_group_name_H-M   'P 1'
#
loop_
_entity.id
_entity.type
_entity.pdbx_description
1 polymer ?
#
loop_
_entity_poly.entity_id
_entity_poly.type
_entity_poly.pdbx_seq_one_letter_code
_entity_poly.pdbx_strand_id
1 'polypeptide(L)'
;MIRARARLTTGVLVPLASLGLALPAATESENTDFGPLVRPAAERLAVADQVAAAKYESGDPVEAPAREREVLAEVSEHAERAGLDPAVATEVFRDRIEANKLVQRCLISRWESGTTAPPRGHPDMDDVRDRTDEINQGLLDTLLGTKSVRHDPGCRAELTRTSIRAASRLDALHARALGRGLHSVCR
;
A
#
# COMPACT_ATOMS: atom_id res chain seq x y z
N MET A 1 56.40 -65.97 44.02
CA MET A 1 56.42 -64.55 44.44
C MET A 1 57.35 -63.76 43.51
N ILE A 2 56.81 -63.10 42.48
CA ILE A 2 57.56 -62.24 41.56
C ILE A 2 56.73 -60.96 41.39
N ARG A 3 57.32 -59.82 41.79
CA ARG A 3 56.72 -58.47 41.71
C ARG A 3 56.91 -57.93 40.30
N ALA A 4 55.82 -57.64 39.59
CA ALA A 4 55.85 -56.87 38.34
C ALA A 4 55.37 -55.43 38.62
N ARG A 5 56.25 -54.46 38.33
CA ARG A 5 55.96 -53.02 38.39
C ARG A 5 55.25 -52.61 37.09
N ALA A 6 53.99 -52.19 37.18
CA ALA A 6 53.26 -51.59 36.06
C ALA A 6 53.54 -50.07 36.00
N ARG A 7 53.89 -49.60 34.81
CA ARG A 7 54.24 -48.20 34.50
C ARG A 7 52.97 -47.37 34.36
N LEU A 8 52.92 -46.17 34.97
CA LEU A 8 51.88 -45.18 34.72
C LEU A 8 52.07 -44.57 33.31
N THR A 9 51.04 -44.67 32.48
CA THR A 9 50.91 -43.89 31.24
C THR A 9 49.88 -42.79 31.47
N THR A 10 50.34 -41.54 31.48
CA THR A 10 49.52 -40.33 31.59
C THR A 10 48.74 -40.15 30.28
N GLY A 11 47.43 -40.38 30.31
CA GLY A 11 46.53 -40.09 29.18
C GLY A 11 46.20 -38.59 29.14
N VAL A 12 46.54 -37.92 28.04
CA VAL A 12 46.10 -36.55 27.76
C VAL A 12 44.69 -36.61 27.16
N LEU A 13 43.71 -36.11 27.89
CA LEU A 13 42.32 -35.96 27.45
C LEU A 13 42.19 -34.61 26.72
N VAL A 14 41.95 -34.65 25.41
CA VAL A 14 41.64 -33.44 24.62
C VAL A 14 40.12 -33.21 24.73
N PRO A 15 39.64 -32.05 25.24
CA PRO A 15 38.22 -31.78 25.27
C PRO A 15 37.75 -31.43 23.85
N LEU A 16 36.78 -32.19 23.33
CA LEU A 16 36.02 -31.79 22.15
C LEU A 16 35.18 -30.57 22.54
N ALA A 17 35.58 -29.39 22.08
CA ALA A 17 34.76 -28.19 22.17
C ALA A 17 33.58 -28.34 21.21
N SER A 18 32.38 -28.53 21.75
CA SER A 18 31.14 -28.52 20.98
C SER A 18 30.90 -27.09 20.50
N LEU A 19 31.19 -26.83 19.22
CA LEU A 19 30.87 -25.58 18.56
C LEU A 19 29.35 -25.52 18.38
N GLY A 20 28.66 -24.91 19.34
CA GLY A 20 27.23 -24.62 19.22
C GLY A 20 27.02 -23.68 18.04
N LEU A 21 26.44 -24.18 16.95
CA LEU A 21 25.89 -23.35 15.88
C LEU A 21 24.76 -22.53 16.49
N ALA A 22 25.04 -21.28 16.83
CA ALA A 22 23.99 -20.31 17.07
C ALA A 22 23.25 -20.11 15.73
N LEU A 23 22.05 -20.67 15.61
CA LEU A 23 21.13 -20.27 14.55
C LEU A 23 20.88 -18.76 14.73
N PRO A 24 21.03 -17.94 13.69
CA PRO A 24 20.56 -16.56 13.77
C PRO A 24 19.07 -16.62 14.11
N ALA A 25 18.68 -15.97 15.21
CA ALA A 25 17.28 -15.72 15.48
C ALA A 25 16.71 -15.05 14.23
N ALA A 26 15.62 -15.59 13.69
CA ALA A 26 14.86 -14.91 12.65
C ALA A 26 14.49 -13.55 13.23
N THR A 27 15.14 -12.49 12.74
CA THR A 27 14.65 -11.14 12.98
C THR A 27 13.26 -11.12 12.37
N GLU A 28 12.23 -10.94 13.19
CA GLU A 28 10.93 -10.53 12.68
C GLU A 28 11.21 -9.37 11.74
N SER A 29 10.97 -9.59 10.44
CA SER A 29 11.16 -8.54 9.45
C SER A 29 10.35 -7.36 9.94
N GLU A 30 11.00 -6.28 10.39
CA GLU A 30 10.33 -5.00 10.56
C GLU A 30 9.51 -4.78 9.30
N ASN A 31 8.22 -4.57 9.48
CA ASN A 31 7.17 -4.76 8.48
C ASN A 31 7.43 -3.85 7.26
N THR A 32 8.29 -4.32 6.34
CA THR A 32 8.67 -3.59 5.12
C THR A 32 7.62 -3.78 4.03
N ASP A 33 6.57 -4.55 4.31
CA ASP A 33 5.51 -4.83 3.36
C ASP A 33 4.60 -3.61 3.18
N PHE A 34 4.63 -3.02 1.98
CA PHE A 34 3.67 -2.00 1.57
C PHE A 34 2.32 -2.61 1.14
N GLY A 35 2.14 -3.93 1.21
CA GLY A 35 0.91 -4.64 0.86
C GLY A 35 -0.35 -4.02 1.48
N PRO A 36 -0.35 -3.71 2.80
CA PRO A 36 -1.47 -3.03 3.45
C PRO A 36 -1.80 -1.65 2.87
N LEU A 37 -0.84 -0.93 2.29
CA LEU A 37 -1.04 0.38 1.65
C LEU A 37 -1.50 0.23 0.19
N VAL A 38 -0.86 -0.68 -0.56
CA VAL A 38 -1.06 -0.85 -2.00
C VAL A 38 -2.40 -1.53 -2.31
N ARG A 39 -2.84 -2.52 -1.52
CA ARG A 39 -4.10 -3.23 -1.78
C ARG A 39 -5.33 -2.30 -1.70
N PRO A 40 -5.54 -1.51 -0.64
CA PRO A 40 -6.65 -0.55 -0.60
C PRO A 40 -6.54 0.56 -1.66
N ALA A 41 -5.31 0.90 -2.09
CA ALA A 41 -5.11 1.84 -3.20
C ALA A 41 -5.63 1.26 -4.53
N ALA A 42 -5.39 -0.03 -4.78
CA ALA A 42 -5.92 -0.72 -5.95
C ALA A 42 -7.45 -0.89 -5.87
N GLU A 43 -8.00 -1.27 -4.72
CA GLU A 43 -9.44 -1.39 -4.51
C GLU A 43 -10.19 -0.06 -4.75
N ARG A 44 -9.60 1.07 -4.34
CA ARG A 44 -10.19 2.39 -4.59
C ARG A 44 -10.32 2.74 -6.07
N LEU A 45 -9.56 2.08 -6.95
CA LEU A 45 -9.70 2.33 -8.37
C LEU A 45 -10.99 1.71 -8.92
N ALA A 46 -11.51 0.62 -8.34
CA ALA A 46 -12.81 0.07 -8.71
C ALA A 46 -13.97 1.02 -8.38
N VAL A 47 -13.81 1.85 -7.34
CA VAL A 47 -14.74 2.95 -7.05
C VAL A 47 -14.74 3.99 -8.16
N ALA A 48 -13.61 4.21 -8.84
CA ALA A 48 -13.54 5.15 -9.95
C ALA A 48 -14.47 4.76 -11.10
N ASP A 49 -14.59 3.46 -11.39
CA ASP A 49 -15.48 2.94 -12.44
C ASP A 49 -16.95 3.22 -12.13
N GLN A 50 -17.35 3.03 -10.86
CA GLN A 50 -18.69 3.30 -10.38
C GLN A 50 -19.03 4.80 -10.46
N VAL A 51 -18.10 5.65 -10.01
CA VAL A 51 -18.26 7.11 -10.10
C VAL A 51 -18.29 7.57 -11.56
N ALA A 52 -17.47 6.97 -12.43
CA ALA A 52 -17.47 7.28 -13.85
C ALA A 52 -18.83 6.97 -14.47
N ALA A 53 -19.38 5.78 -14.19
CA ALA A 53 -20.70 5.38 -14.68
C ALA A 53 -21.81 6.33 -14.22
N ALA A 54 -21.81 6.68 -12.92
CA ALA A 54 -22.78 7.63 -12.37
C ALA A 54 -22.70 9.01 -13.02
N LYS A 55 -21.49 9.55 -13.19
CA LYS A 55 -21.28 10.86 -13.82
C LYS A 55 -21.58 10.86 -15.31
N TYR A 56 -21.32 9.76 -15.99
CA TYR A 56 -21.70 9.61 -17.39
C TYR A 56 -23.22 9.63 -17.56
N GLU A 57 -23.95 8.99 -16.65
CA GLU A 57 -25.42 9.00 -16.64
C GLU A 57 -26.01 10.36 -16.26
N SER A 58 -25.46 11.02 -15.22
CA SER A 58 -25.97 12.31 -14.74
C SER A 58 -25.51 13.52 -15.55
N GLY A 59 -24.38 13.41 -16.27
CA GLY A 59 -23.71 14.52 -16.94
C GLY A 59 -22.84 15.38 -16.02
N ASP A 60 -22.61 14.96 -14.78
CA ASP A 60 -21.79 15.71 -13.82
C ASP A 60 -20.30 15.71 -14.20
N PRO A 61 -19.56 16.81 -13.91
CA PRO A 61 -18.14 16.89 -14.22
C PRO A 61 -17.30 15.91 -13.39
N VAL A 62 -16.18 15.45 -13.95
CA VAL A 62 -15.21 14.62 -13.22
C VAL A 62 -14.59 15.41 -12.06
N GLU A 63 -14.25 16.66 -12.31
CA GLU A 63 -13.72 17.59 -11.32
C GLU A 63 -14.82 17.99 -10.33
N ALA A 64 -14.50 17.93 -9.03
CA ALA A 64 -15.38 18.38 -7.97
C ALA A 64 -14.61 19.23 -6.95
N PRO A 65 -14.11 20.43 -7.31
CA PRO A 65 -13.11 21.15 -6.50
C PRO A 65 -13.54 21.47 -5.07
N ALA A 66 -14.83 21.71 -4.83
CA ALA A 66 -15.36 21.91 -3.47
C ALA A 66 -15.24 20.64 -2.64
N ARG A 67 -15.77 19.51 -3.14
CA ARG A 67 -15.68 18.21 -2.48
C ARG A 67 -14.24 17.74 -2.31
N GLU A 68 -13.38 17.97 -3.32
CA GLU A 68 -11.96 17.64 -3.24
C GLU A 68 -11.27 18.41 -2.09
N ARG A 69 -11.63 19.69 -1.88
CA ARG A 69 -11.10 20.46 -0.73
C ARG A 69 -11.61 19.96 0.61
N GLU A 70 -12.88 19.60 0.71
CA GLU A 70 -13.47 19.02 1.92
C GLU A 70 -12.75 17.74 2.33
N VAL A 71 -12.58 16.80 1.39
CA VAL A 71 -11.86 15.53 1.63
C VAL A 71 -10.43 15.79 2.10
N LEU A 72 -9.71 16.73 1.48
CA LEU A 72 -8.34 17.04 1.87
C LEU A 72 -8.27 17.73 3.24
N ALA A 73 -9.26 18.55 3.61
CA ALA A 73 -9.34 19.15 4.94
C ALA A 73 -9.60 18.08 6.03
N GLU A 74 -10.53 17.16 5.79
CA GLU A 74 -10.82 16.04 6.69
C GLU A 74 -9.59 15.13 6.89
N VAL A 75 -8.88 14.84 5.80
CA VAL A 75 -7.62 14.08 5.83
C VAL A 75 -6.56 14.79 6.67
N SER A 76 -6.39 16.10 6.49
CA SER A 76 -5.43 16.90 7.24
C SER A 76 -5.74 16.87 8.74
N GLU A 77 -7.00 17.09 9.11
CA GLU A 77 -7.45 17.08 10.51
C GLU A 77 -7.26 15.68 11.15
N HIS A 78 -7.63 14.62 10.42
CA HIS A 78 -7.44 13.25 10.90
C HIS A 78 -5.95 12.95 11.11
N ALA A 79 -5.11 13.28 10.14
CA ALA A 79 -3.67 13.05 10.22
C ALA A 79 -3.06 13.72 11.45
N GLU A 80 -3.44 14.98 11.73
CA GLU A 80 -3.01 15.72 12.92
C GLU A 80 -3.42 14.99 14.21
N ARG A 81 -4.70 14.61 14.34
CA ARG A 81 -5.21 13.86 15.49
C ARG A 81 -4.50 12.51 15.69
N ALA A 82 -4.05 11.88 14.61
CA ALA A 82 -3.38 10.58 14.63
C ALA A 82 -1.84 10.67 14.81
N GLY A 83 -1.24 11.87 14.79
CA GLY A 83 0.22 12.04 14.88
C GLY A 83 0.98 11.74 13.57
N LEU A 84 0.27 11.79 12.44
CA LEU A 84 0.83 11.80 11.09
C LEU A 84 1.05 13.25 10.64
N ASP A 85 2.10 13.52 9.85
CA ASP A 85 2.28 14.83 9.24
C ASP A 85 1.11 15.14 8.29
N PRO A 86 0.29 16.20 8.55
CA PRO A 86 -0.87 16.51 7.73
C PRO A 86 -0.52 16.86 6.29
N ALA A 87 0.65 17.46 6.04
CA ALA A 87 1.10 17.78 4.69
C ALA A 87 1.41 16.50 3.90
N VAL A 88 2.04 15.53 4.55
CA VAL A 88 2.34 14.22 3.96
C VAL A 88 1.04 13.46 3.63
N ALA A 89 0.09 13.42 4.56
CA ALA A 89 -1.21 12.78 4.34
C ALA A 89 -1.95 13.44 3.17
N THR A 90 -2.02 14.78 3.18
CA THR A 90 -2.71 15.57 2.15
C THR A 90 -2.12 15.31 0.76
N GLU A 91 -0.80 15.27 0.61
CA GLU A 91 -0.14 14.98 -0.67
C GLU A 91 -0.46 13.56 -1.19
N VAL A 92 -0.44 12.56 -0.32
CA VAL A 92 -0.83 11.18 -0.70
C VAL A 92 -2.30 11.14 -1.15
N PHE A 93 -3.19 11.85 -0.46
CA PHE A 93 -4.61 11.89 -0.86
C PHE A 93 -4.86 12.69 -2.14
N ARG A 94 -4.09 13.77 -2.39
CA ARG A 94 -4.12 14.47 -3.69
C ARG A 94 -3.79 13.53 -4.84
N ASP A 95 -2.72 12.74 -4.71
CA ASP A 95 -2.33 11.74 -5.71
C ASP A 95 -3.46 10.74 -5.98
N ARG A 96 -4.19 10.31 -4.93
CA ARG A 96 -5.31 9.37 -5.06
C ARG A 96 -6.56 9.97 -5.68
N ILE A 97 -6.90 11.21 -5.35
CA ILE A 97 -7.98 11.95 -6.02
C ILE A 97 -7.65 12.03 -7.52
N GLU A 98 -6.41 12.39 -7.83
CA GLU A 98 -5.93 12.52 -9.18
C GLU A 98 -5.85 11.20 -9.96
N ALA A 99 -5.51 10.10 -9.30
CA ALA A 99 -5.56 8.75 -9.88
C ALA A 99 -6.99 8.31 -10.21
N ASN A 100 -7.95 8.60 -9.33
CA ASN A 100 -9.35 8.26 -9.53
C ASN A 100 -9.97 9.09 -10.66
N LYS A 101 -9.68 10.40 -10.71
CA LYS A 101 -10.08 11.26 -11.85
C LYS A 101 -9.46 10.83 -13.18
N LEU A 102 -8.26 10.23 -13.19
CA LEU A 102 -7.67 9.69 -14.41
C LEU A 102 -8.51 8.52 -14.97
N VAL A 103 -8.91 7.58 -14.12
CA VAL A 103 -9.76 6.45 -14.54
C VAL A 103 -11.10 6.97 -15.07
N GLN A 104 -11.76 7.86 -14.32
CA GLN A 104 -13.04 8.45 -14.74
C GLN A 104 -12.96 9.11 -16.12
N ARG A 105 -12.01 10.01 -16.34
CA ARG A 105 -11.84 10.71 -17.63
C ARG A 105 -11.60 9.74 -18.78
N CYS A 106 -10.75 8.73 -18.57
CA CYS A 106 -10.46 7.75 -19.61
C CYS A 106 -11.67 6.86 -19.94
N LEU A 107 -12.45 6.43 -18.94
CA LEU A 107 -13.65 5.63 -19.17
C LEU A 107 -14.74 6.44 -19.88
N ILE A 108 -15.05 7.65 -19.39
CA ILE A 108 -16.03 8.54 -20.00
C ILE A 108 -15.67 8.82 -21.46
N SER A 109 -14.41 9.15 -21.75
CA SER A 109 -13.96 9.38 -23.13
C SER A 109 -14.09 8.14 -24.03
N ARG A 110 -13.87 6.92 -23.50
CA ARG A 110 -14.08 5.68 -24.25
C ARG A 110 -15.55 5.42 -24.55
N TRP A 111 -16.44 5.79 -23.64
CA TRP A 111 -17.89 5.67 -23.82
C TRP A 111 -18.44 6.70 -24.81
N GLU A 112 -18.02 7.96 -24.70
CA GLU A 112 -18.38 9.03 -25.63
C GLU A 112 -17.92 8.73 -27.07
N SER A 113 -16.74 8.13 -27.24
CA SER A 113 -16.21 7.75 -28.56
C SER A 113 -16.76 6.41 -29.10
N GLY A 114 -17.54 5.67 -28.31
CA GLY A 114 -18.02 4.33 -28.66
C GLY A 114 -16.94 3.24 -28.70
N THR A 115 -15.74 3.51 -28.16
CA THR A 115 -14.66 2.50 -28.04
C THR A 115 -15.09 1.34 -27.13
N THR A 116 -15.83 1.66 -26.06
CA THR A 116 -16.47 0.71 -25.15
C THR A 116 -17.86 1.25 -24.78
N ALA A 117 -18.71 0.43 -24.16
CA ALA A 117 -19.99 0.89 -23.61
C ALA A 117 -19.92 1.07 -22.08
N PRO A 118 -20.67 2.01 -21.49
CA PRO A 118 -20.83 2.10 -20.04
C PRO A 118 -21.58 0.87 -19.51
N PRO A 119 -21.41 0.51 -18.23
CA PRO A 119 -22.23 -0.52 -17.60
C PRO A 119 -23.71 -0.11 -17.59
N ARG A 120 -24.61 -1.10 -17.46
CA ARG A 120 -26.03 -0.84 -17.25
C ARG A 120 -26.27 -0.49 -15.78
N GLY A 121 -26.31 0.81 -15.50
CA GLY A 121 -26.50 1.37 -14.16
C GLY A 121 -25.23 1.39 -13.30
N HIS A 122 -25.37 1.97 -12.11
CA HIS A 122 -24.33 2.11 -11.10
C HIS A 122 -24.93 1.94 -9.69
N PRO A 123 -24.12 1.63 -8.66
CA PRO A 123 -24.58 1.61 -7.27
C PRO A 123 -25.10 2.98 -6.80
N ASP A 124 -25.83 3.02 -5.69
CA ASP A 124 -26.22 4.27 -5.06
C ASP A 124 -24.97 5.10 -4.71
N MET A 125 -25.03 6.41 -4.91
CA MET A 125 -23.88 7.28 -4.67
C MET A 125 -23.58 7.48 -3.18
N ASP A 126 -24.54 7.25 -2.28
CA ASP A 126 -24.31 7.21 -0.84
C ASP A 126 -23.51 5.96 -0.46
N ASP A 127 -23.85 4.78 -1.00
CA ASP A 127 -23.04 3.56 -0.80
C ASP A 127 -21.60 3.73 -1.31
N VAL A 128 -21.43 4.41 -2.44
CA VAL A 128 -20.11 4.72 -3.01
C VAL A 128 -19.32 5.67 -2.10
N ARG A 129 -19.99 6.64 -1.47
CA ARG A 129 -19.37 7.57 -0.51
C ARG A 129 -18.92 6.83 0.74
N ASP A 130 -19.79 6.04 1.33
CA ASP A 130 -19.48 5.25 2.53
C ASP A 130 -18.27 4.33 2.28
N ARG A 131 -18.27 3.60 1.15
CA ARG A 131 -17.14 2.75 0.78
C ARG A 131 -15.85 3.54 0.56
N THR A 132 -15.96 4.74 -0.01
CA THR A 132 -14.79 5.62 -0.20
C THR A 132 -14.22 6.05 1.14
N ASP A 133 -15.07 6.38 2.11
CA ASP A 133 -14.67 6.84 3.43
C ASP A 133 -14.02 5.71 4.25
N GLU A 134 -14.55 4.48 4.19
CA GLU A 134 -13.90 3.29 4.76
C GLU A 134 -12.47 3.10 4.22
N ILE A 135 -12.31 3.18 2.90
CA ILE A 135 -11.01 3.03 2.24
C ILE A 135 -10.06 4.17 2.64
N ASN A 136 -10.57 5.39 2.78
CA ASN A 136 -9.78 6.54 3.20
C ASN A 136 -9.27 6.38 4.63
N GLN A 137 -10.13 5.93 5.56
CA GLN A 137 -9.74 5.66 6.95
C GLN A 137 -8.68 4.54 7.01
N GLY A 138 -8.92 3.41 6.35
CA GLY A 138 -7.94 2.32 6.30
C GLY A 138 -6.60 2.74 5.69
N LEU A 139 -6.59 3.67 4.73
CA LEU A 139 -5.35 4.22 4.22
C LEU A 139 -4.60 5.05 5.28
N LEU A 140 -5.30 5.92 6.00
CA LEU A 140 -4.67 6.74 7.05
C LEU A 140 -4.02 5.84 8.12
N ASP A 141 -4.70 4.79 8.54
CA ASP A 141 -4.16 3.79 9.46
C ASP A 141 -2.88 3.14 8.89
N THR A 142 -2.89 2.77 7.60
CA THR A 142 -1.70 2.18 6.97
C THR A 142 -0.55 3.17 6.79
N LEU A 143 -0.84 4.45 6.53
CA LEU A 143 0.18 5.51 6.45
C LEU A 143 0.83 5.74 7.82
N LEU A 144 0.05 5.62 8.90
CA LEU A 144 0.54 5.72 10.26
C LEU A 144 1.41 4.51 10.62
N GLY A 145 0.94 3.30 10.31
CA GLY A 145 1.67 2.05 10.55
C GLY A 145 2.96 1.89 9.72
N THR A 146 3.08 2.61 8.60
CA THR A 146 4.27 2.57 7.72
C THR A 146 5.19 3.79 7.89
N LYS A 147 4.97 4.62 8.91
CA LYS A 147 5.72 5.88 9.10
C LYS A 147 7.24 5.70 9.08
N SER A 148 7.78 4.68 9.76
CA SER A 148 9.24 4.43 9.80
C SER A 148 9.77 4.01 8.42
N VAL A 149 9.20 2.96 7.83
CA VAL A 149 9.67 2.38 6.56
C VAL A 149 9.50 3.31 5.36
N ARG A 150 8.65 4.33 5.47
CA ARG A 150 8.46 5.35 4.42
C ARG A 150 9.64 6.30 4.27
N HIS A 151 10.45 6.46 5.32
CA HIS A 151 11.67 7.28 5.31
C HIS A 151 12.95 6.47 5.03
N ASP A 152 12.86 5.15 4.92
CA ASP A 152 14.00 4.30 4.63
C ASP A 152 14.51 4.49 3.19
N PRO A 153 15.83 4.37 2.94
CA PRO A 153 16.40 4.41 1.59
C PRO A 153 15.77 3.38 0.63
N GLY A 154 15.27 2.26 1.17
CA GLY A 154 14.63 1.18 0.42
C GLY A 154 13.16 1.41 0.06
N CYS A 155 12.50 2.46 0.60
CA CYS A 155 11.06 2.66 0.47
C CYS A 155 10.58 2.58 -0.98
N ARG A 156 11.20 3.36 -1.88
CA ARG A 156 10.78 3.45 -3.28
C ARG A 156 10.89 2.10 -3.99
N ALA A 157 11.95 1.34 -3.72
CA ALA A 157 12.17 0.05 -4.35
C ALA A 157 11.13 -0.98 -3.88
N GLU A 158 10.84 -1.04 -2.58
CA GLU A 158 9.84 -1.97 -2.04
C GLU A 158 8.40 -1.57 -2.43
N LEU A 159 8.06 -0.28 -2.37
CA LEU A 159 6.78 0.23 -2.84
C LEU A 159 6.58 -0.10 -4.31
N THR A 160 7.60 0.06 -5.15
CA THR A 160 7.54 -0.28 -6.58
C THR A 160 7.32 -1.78 -6.79
N ARG A 161 8.09 -2.64 -6.11
CA ARG A 161 7.91 -4.10 -6.18
C ARG A 161 6.50 -4.52 -5.78
N THR A 162 5.99 -3.96 -4.69
CA THR A 162 4.63 -4.23 -4.20
C THR A 162 3.57 -3.73 -5.17
N SER A 163 3.77 -2.53 -5.74
CA SER A 163 2.86 -1.94 -6.73
C SER A 163 2.81 -2.75 -8.02
N ILE A 164 3.93 -3.28 -8.49
CA ILE A 164 3.98 -4.16 -9.68
C ILE A 164 3.19 -5.44 -9.43
N ARG A 165 3.35 -6.07 -8.25
CA ARG A 165 2.58 -7.26 -7.88
C ARG A 165 1.08 -6.98 -7.89
N ALA A 166 0.64 -5.87 -7.30
CA ALA A 166 -0.76 -5.47 -7.32
C ALA A 166 -1.27 -5.15 -8.74
N ALA A 167 -0.49 -4.39 -9.51
CA ALA A 167 -0.81 -3.99 -10.88
C ALA A 167 -0.93 -5.16 -11.86
N SER A 168 -0.25 -6.29 -11.60
CA SER A 168 -0.35 -7.50 -12.44
C SER A 168 -1.76 -8.07 -12.57
N ARG A 169 -2.68 -7.69 -11.69
CA ARG A 169 -4.09 -8.11 -11.69
C ARG A 169 -5.04 -7.05 -12.25
N LEU A 170 -4.50 -5.91 -12.71
CA LEU A 170 -5.25 -4.76 -13.19
C LEU A 170 -5.05 -4.61 -14.70
N ASP A 171 -6.01 -3.98 -15.37
CA ASP A 171 -5.79 -3.51 -16.74
C ASP A 171 -4.77 -2.35 -16.78
N ALA A 172 -4.34 -1.98 -17.99
CA ALA A 172 -3.32 -0.95 -18.18
C ALA A 172 -3.73 0.45 -17.65
N LEU A 173 -5.01 0.79 -17.71
CA LEU A 173 -5.52 2.08 -17.20
C LEU A 173 -5.42 2.10 -15.68
N HIS A 174 -5.92 1.04 -15.04
CA HIS A 174 -5.92 0.86 -13.60
C HIS A 174 -4.50 0.73 -13.04
N ALA A 175 -3.61 -0.01 -13.70
CA ALA A 175 -2.19 -0.11 -13.33
C ALA A 175 -1.50 1.27 -13.36
N ARG A 176 -1.77 2.08 -14.39
CA ARG A 176 -1.23 3.45 -14.49
C ARG A 176 -1.79 4.35 -13.39
N ALA A 177 -3.10 4.25 -13.12
CA ALA A 177 -3.74 5.02 -12.05
C ALA A 177 -3.19 4.63 -10.67
N LEU A 178 -2.92 3.34 -10.42
CA LEU A 178 -2.28 2.87 -9.18
C LEU A 178 -0.91 3.53 -8.99
N GLY A 179 -0.07 3.54 -10.02
CA GLY A 179 1.22 4.22 -9.97
C GLY A 179 1.12 5.71 -9.65
N ARG A 180 0.13 6.41 -10.23
CA ARG A 180 -0.15 7.83 -9.92
C ARG A 180 -0.58 8.00 -8.46
N GLY A 181 -1.47 7.14 -7.96
CA GLY A 181 -2.02 7.23 -6.60
C GLY A 181 -1.03 6.94 -5.48
N LEU A 182 0.14 6.36 -5.79
CA LEU A 182 1.18 5.98 -4.83
C LEU A 182 2.42 6.88 -4.91
N HIS A 183 2.43 7.89 -5.77
CA HIS A 183 3.63 8.67 -6.10
C HIS A 183 4.29 9.33 -4.88
N SER A 184 3.49 9.88 -3.97
CA SER A 184 3.97 10.62 -2.79
C SER A 184 4.09 9.78 -1.52
N VAL A 185 3.95 8.45 -1.60
CA VAL A 185 4.04 7.58 -0.42
C VAL A 185 5.45 7.58 0.17
N CYS A 186 6.51 7.45 -0.64
CA CYS A 186 7.89 7.53 -0.15
C CYS A 186 8.43 8.95 -0.24
N ARG A 187 8.33 9.73 0.85
CA ARG A 187 8.89 11.09 0.98
C ARG A 187 9.60 11.25 2.31
#